data_AF-A0A3B1BUK6-F1
#
_entry.id   AF-A0A3B1BUK6-F1
#
_cell.length_a   1.000
_cell.length_b   1.000
_cell.length_c   1.000
_cell.angle_alpha   90.00
_cell.angle_beta   90.00
_cell.angle_gamma   90.00
#
_symmetry.space_group_name_H-M   'P 1'
#
loop_
_entity.id
_entity.type
_entity.pdbx_description
1 polymer ?
#
loop_
_entity_poly.entity_id
_entity_poly.type
_entity_poly.pdbx_seq_one_letter_code
_entity_poly.pdbx_strand_id
1 'polypeptide(L)'
;MHPWFDIDIGDEAPTTVRAFIEIERNSRLKLELDKKTGLLKVDRVLHGAVHYPHSYGFIPKTYCEDNDPLDIFVLCTETIPAGTIVTCRVIGVMKLL
;
A
#
# COMPACT_ATOMS: atom_id res chain seq x y z
N MET A 1 15.37 3.20 -8.29
CA MET A 1 14.40 2.11 -8.44
C MET A 1 13.05 2.65 -8.01
N HIS A 2 12.06 2.60 -8.89
CA HIS A 2 10.72 3.14 -8.69
C HIS A 2 9.80 2.05 -8.12
N PRO A 3 9.23 2.20 -6.90
CA PRO A 3 8.46 1.13 -6.24
C PRO A 3 7.29 0.59 -7.04
N TRP A 4 6.64 1.43 -7.84
CA TRP A 4 5.49 1.01 -8.63
C TRP A 4 5.86 0.25 -9.92
N PHE A 5 6.96 0.63 -10.58
CA PHE A 5 7.28 0.14 -11.93
C PHE A 5 8.37 -0.94 -11.93
N ASP A 6 9.34 -0.82 -11.03
CA ASP A 6 10.54 -1.66 -11.03
C ASP A 6 10.40 -2.89 -10.13
N ILE A 7 9.42 -2.91 -9.21
CA ILE A 7 9.16 -4.06 -8.33
C ILE A 7 8.18 -5.01 -9.02
N ASP A 8 8.54 -6.29 -9.12
CA ASP A 8 7.64 -7.32 -9.62
C ASP A 8 6.49 -7.60 -8.67
N ILE A 9 5.30 -7.82 -9.23
CA ILE A 9 4.07 -8.13 -8.49
C ILE A 9 4.17 -9.41 -7.62
N GLY A 10 5.08 -10.33 -7.97
CA GLY A 10 5.27 -11.62 -7.30
C GLY A 10 4.93 -12.79 -8.22
N ASP A 11 5.69 -13.88 -8.13
CA ASP A 11 5.61 -15.01 -9.09
C ASP A 11 4.31 -15.81 -8.97
N GLU A 12 3.64 -15.73 -7.82
CA GLU A 12 2.39 -16.43 -7.50
C GLU A 12 1.16 -15.51 -7.56
N ALA A 13 1.26 -14.36 -8.22
CA ALA A 13 0.13 -13.47 -8.42
C ALA A 13 -0.96 -14.19 -9.26
N PRO A 14 -2.26 -14.07 -8.92
CA PRO A 14 -2.83 -13.11 -7.96
C PRO A 14 -3.01 -13.67 -6.53
N THR A 15 -2.68 -14.94 -6.27
CA THR A 15 -2.90 -15.56 -4.95
C THR A 15 -1.98 -15.02 -3.87
N THR A 16 -0.72 -14.77 -4.24
CA THR A 16 0.30 -14.15 -3.38
C THR A 16 0.91 -12.99 -4.15
N VAL A 17 0.93 -11.80 -3.56
CA VAL A 17 1.43 -10.57 -4.19
C VAL A 17 2.45 -9.88 -3.31
N ARG A 18 3.29 -9.04 -3.89
CA ARG A 18 4.08 -8.05 -3.16
C ARG A 18 3.22 -6.81 -2.92
N ALA A 19 3.29 -6.27 -1.71
CA ALA A 19 2.73 -4.98 -1.35
C ALA A 19 3.86 -4.03 -0.96
N PHE A 20 3.80 -2.79 -1.44
CA PHE A 20 4.65 -1.70 -0.96
C PHE A 20 3.88 -0.90 0.07
N ILE A 21 4.40 -0.83 1.30
CA ILE A 21 3.70 -0.18 2.42
C ILE A 21 3.93 1.32 2.39
N GLU A 22 2.84 2.08 2.38
CA GLU A 22 2.86 3.53 2.44
C GLU A 22 2.56 4.03 3.85
N ILE A 23 1.58 3.41 4.52
CA ILE A 23 1.07 3.87 5.82
C ILE A 23 1.21 2.76 6.85
N GLU A 24 1.84 3.10 7.96
CA GLU A 24 2.00 2.23 9.11
C GLU A 24 0.68 2.05 9.86
N ARG A 25 0.49 0.87 10.46
CA ARG A 25 -0.61 0.62 11.39
C ARG A 25 -0.64 1.68 12.49
N ASN A 26 -1.85 2.13 12.83
CA ASN A 26 -2.15 3.18 13.81
C ASN A 26 -1.64 4.58 13.43
N SER A 27 -1.11 4.77 12.22
CA SER A 27 -0.70 6.09 11.76
C SER A 27 -1.90 6.96 11.39
N ARG A 28 -1.74 8.26 11.66
CA ARG A 28 -2.62 9.34 11.18
C ARG A 28 -2.02 10.08 9.99
N LEU A 29 -0.79 9.76 9.60
CA LEU A 29 -0.15 10.31 8.42
C LEU A 29 -0.60 9.50 7.21
N LYS A 30 -1.37 10.14 6.32
CA LYS A 30 -1.60 9.59 4.99
C LYS A 30 -0.39 9.91 4.15
N LEU A 31 0.53 8.95 4.09
CA LEU A 31 1.59 8.91 3.10
C LEU A 31 1.03 8.32 1.80
N GLU A 32 1.59 8.77 0.69
CA GLU A 32 1.31 8.24 -0.64
C GLU A 32 2.60 8.25 -1.46
N LEU A 33 2.71 7.34 -2.42
CA LEU A 33 3.77 7.36 -3.40
C LEU A 33 3.58 8.54 -4.34
N ASP A 34 4.58 9.43 -4.41
CA ASP A 34 4.66 10.40 -5.48
C ASP A 34 5.03 9.67 -6.79
N LYS A 35 4.05 9.49 -7.68
CA LYS A 35 4.16 8.75 -8.95
C LYS A 35 5.31 9.20 -9.87
N LYS A 36 5.77 10.45 -9.71
CA LYS A 36 6.85 11.01 -10.52
C LYS A 36 8.22 10.64 -9.98
N THR A 37 8.42 10.72 -8.67
CA THR A 37 9.74 10.51 -8.03
C THR A 37 9.92 9.12 -7.47
N GLY A 38 8.84 8.39 -7.20
CA GLY A 38 8.86 7.11 -6.49
C GLY A 38 9.16 7.25 -4.99
N LEU A 39 9.10 8.47 -4.44
CA LEU A 39 9.29 8.73 -3.02
C LEU A 39 7.97 8.78 -2.28
N LEU A 40 7.98 8.48 -0.98
CA LEU A 40 6.82 8.70 -0.12
C LEU A 40 6.68 10.18 0.20
N LYS A 41 5.47 10.69 -0.02
CA LYS A 41 5.07 12.07 0.24
C LYS A 41 3.94 12.05 1.26
N VAL A 42 3.97 13.00 2.20
CA VAL A 42 2.81 13.26 3.06
C VAL A 42 1.76 13.97 2.23
N ASP A 43 0.65 13.28 1.97
CA ASP A 43 -0.54 13.89 1.37
C ASP A 43 -1.21 14.79 2.41
N ARG A 44 -1.53 14.22 3.58
CA ARG A 44 -2.18 14.92 4.68
C ARG A 44 -2.07 14.19 6.02
N VAL A 45 -2.40 14.91 7.09
CA VAL A 45 -2.75 14.30 8.38
C VAL A 45 -4.26 14.05 8.39
N LEU A 46 -4.70 12.86 8.81
CA LEU A 46 -6.13 12.54 8.87
C LEU A 46 -6.89 13.50 9.80
N HIS A 47 -8.03 13.98 9.31
CA HIS A 47 -8.97 14.76 10.10
C HIS A 47 -9.68 13.86 11.12
N GLY A 48 -9.84 14.34 12.35
CA GLY A 48 -10.45 13.59 13.43
C GLY A 48 -9.50 12.62 14.15
N ALA A 49 -10.05 11.89 15.12
CA ALA A 49 -9.34 10.92 15.96
C ALA A 49 -9.38 9.50 15.36
N VAL A 50 -9.12 9.40 14.06
CA VAL A 50 -9.08 8.13 13.32
C VAL A 50 -7.66 7.79 12.89
N HIS A 51 -7.36 6.50 12.75
CA HIS A 51 -6.08 5.96 12.31
C HIS A 51 -6.29 4.74 11.42
N TYR A 52 -5.28 4.40 10.60
CA TYR A 52 -5.33 3.18 9.80
C TYR A 52 -5.23 1.94 10.72
N PRO A 53 -6.20 1.00 10.69
CA PRO A 53 -6.22 -0.12 11.62
C PRO A 53 -5.14 -1.18 11.34
N HIS A 54 -4.61 -1.19 10.12
CA HIS A 54 -3.58 -2.10 9.61
C HIS A 54 -2.62 -1.34 8.69
N SER A 55 -1.47 -1.94 8.39
CA SER A 55 -0.57 -1.38 7.38
C SER A 55 -1.27 -1.32 6.02
N TYR A 56 -1.07 -0.22 5.30
CA TYR A 56 -1.73 0.08 4.05
C TYR A 56 -0.70 0.48 3.00
N GLY A 57 -0.98 0.13 1.75
CA GLY A 57 -0.22 0.60 0.61
C GLY A 57 -0.82 0.06 -0.67
N PHE A 58 0.03 -0.29 -1.65
CA PHE A 58 -0.43 -0.72 -2.96
C PHE A 58 0.34 -1.94 -3.49
N ILE A 59 -0.21 -2.55 -4.54
CA ILE A 59 0.39 -3.68 -5.26
C ILE A 59 1.16 -3.14 -6.49
N PRO A 60 2.48 -3.35 -6.59
CA PRO A 60 3.27 -2.90 -7.76
C PRO A 60 2.76 -3.49 -9.08
N LYS A 61 3.02 -2.79 -10.20
CA LYS A 61 2.60 -3.17 -11.56
C LYS A 61 1.09 -3.42 -11.73
N THR A 62 0.26 -2.74 -10.93
CA THR A 62 -1.19 -2.68 -11.11
C THR A 62 -1.63 -1.26 -11.48
N TYR A 63 -2.81 -1.12 -12.08
CA TYR A 63 -3.42 0.15 -12.46
C TYR A 63 -4.93 0.05 -12.44
N CYS A 64 -5.60 1.01 -11.82
CA CYS A 64 -7.05 1.07 -11.64
C CYS A 64 -7.64 2.31 -12.34
N GLU A 65 -8.97 2.38 -12.43
CA GLU A 65 -9.71 3.43 -13.16
C GLU A 65 -9.55 4.83 -12.55
N ASP A 66 -9.15 4.91 -11.28
CA ASP A 66 -8.79 6.15 -10.56
C ASP A 66 -7.39 6.68 -10.92
N ASN A 67 -6.67 5.97 -11.80
CA ASN A 67 -5.30 6.24 -12.22
C ASN A 67 -4.24 5.95 -11.14
N ASP A 68 -4.57 5.09 -10.17
CA ASP A 68 -3.67 4.64 -9.10
C ASP A 68 -3.39 3.12 -9.17
N PRO A 69 -2.31 2.63 -8.53
CA PRO A 69 -2.16 1.20 -8.32
C PRO A 69 -3.26 0.66 -7.40
N LEU A 70 -3.52 -0.64 -7.48
CA LEU A 70 -4.50 -1.31 -6.64
C LEU A 70 -4.05 -1.29 -5.17
N ASP A 71 -4.91 -0.72 -4.33
CA ASP A 71 -4.71 -0.62 -2.89
C ASP A 71 -4.76 -1.99 -2.18
N ILE A 72 -4.02 -2.10 -1.08
CA ILE A 72 -4.00 -3.30 -0.23
C ILE A 72 -3.83 -2.96 1.26
N PHE A 73 -4.67 -3.60 2.08
CA PHE A 73 -4.47 -3.69 3.52
C PHE A 73 -3.71 -4.97 3.88
N VAL A 74 -2.65 -4.83 4.67
CA VAL A 74 -1.83 -5.97 5.13
C VAL A 74 -2.11 -6.23 6.61
N LEU A 75 -2.78 -7.36 6.86
CA LEU A 75 -3.04 -7.84 8.21
C LEU A 75 -1.77 -8.51 8.76
N CYS A 76 -1.13 -7.84 9.71
CA CYS A 76 0.06 -8.33 10.41
C CYS A 76 -0.08 -8.08 11.92
N THR A 77 0.56 -8.93 12.73
CA THR A 77 0.62 -8.74 14.17
C THR A 77 1.50 -7.55 14.55
N GLU A 78 2.56 -7.32 13.76
CA GLU A 78 3.52 -6.24 13.93
C GLU A 78 3.26 -5.08 12.97
N THR A 79 3.73 -3.89 13.33
CA THR A 79 3.72 -2.72 12.44
C THR A 79 4.80 -2.88 11.38
N ILE A 80 4.41 -2.76 10.11
CA ILE A 80 5.34 -2.74 8.98
C ILE A 80 5.69 -1.28 8.66
N PRO A 81 6.98 -0.88 8.67
CA PRO A 81 7.38 0.49 8.36
C PRO A 81 7.02 0.93 6.94
N ALA A 82 6.75 2.21 6.77
CA ALA A 82 6.55 2.80 5.44
C ALA A 82 7.81 2.66 4.57
N GLY A 83 7.63 2.41 3.28
CA GLY A 83 8.71 2.16 2.32
C GLY A 83 9.18 0.71 2.25
N THR A 84 8.49 -0.20 2.94
CA THR A 84 8.85 -1.62 3.00
C THR A 84 8.06 -2.44 1.98
N ILE A 85 8.70 -3.46 1.41
CA ILE A 85 8.04 -4.46 0.56
C ILE A 85 7.71 -5.69 1.41
N VAL A 86 6.47 -6.17 1.31
CA VAL A 86 6.02 -7.40 1.99
C VAL A 86 5.35 -8.34 1.01
N THR A 87 5.64 -9.64 1.11
CA THR A 87 4.91 -10.68 0.37
C THR A 87 3.68 -11.09 1.19
N CYS A 88 2.50 -10.99 0.60
CA CYS A 88 1.23 -11.23 1.28
C CYS A 88 0.29 -12.09 0.44
N ARG A 89 -0.43 -13.01 1.10
CA ARG A 89 -1.48 -13.83 0.50
C ARG A 89 -2.79 -13.07 0.47
N VAL A 90 -3.45 -13.03 -0.69
CA VAL A 90 -4.75 -12.39 -0.84
C VAL A 90 -5.83 -13.28 -0.21
N ILE A 91 -6.65 -12.70 0.67
CA ILE A 91 -7.71 -13.42 1.42
C ILE A 91 -9.12 -12.89 1.16
N GLY A 92 -9.25 -11.73 0.51
CA GLY A 92 -10.54 -11.09 0.24
C GLY A 92 -10.36 -9.71 -0.36
N VAL A 93 -11.49 -9.09 -0.73
CA VAL A 93 -11.54 -7.74 -1.28
C VAL A 93 -12.59 -6.92 -0.53
N MET A 94 -12.26 -5.67 -0.20
CA MET A 94 -13.22 -4.71 0.33
C MET A 94 -13.73 -3.86 -0.84
N LYS A 95 -15.02 -3.96 -1.15
CA LYS A 95 -15.64 -3.11 -2.17
C LYS A 95 -16.04 -1.78 -1.56
N LEU A 96 -15.43 -0.71 -2.06
CA LEU A 96 -15.80 0.66 -1.75
C LEU A 96 -16.59 1.23 -2.94
N LEU A 97 -17.54 2.12 -2.65
CA LEU A 97 -18.43 2.75 -3.63
C LEU A 97 -17.89 4.11 -4.05
#